data_AF-A0A9D1HQR0-F1
#
_entry.id   AF-A0A9D1HQR0-F1
#
_cell.length_a   1.000
_cell.length_b   1.000
_cell.length_c   1.000
_cell.angle_alpha   90.00
_cell.angle_beta   90.00
_cell.angle_gamma   90.00
#
_symmetry.space_group_name_H-M   'P 1'
#
loop_
_entity.id
_entity.type
_entity.pdbx_description
1 polymer ?
#
loop_
_entity_poly.entity_id
_entity_poly.type
_entity_poly.pdbx_seq_one_letter_code
_entity_poly.pdbx_strand_id
1 'polypeptide(L)'
;MNLLFKISYGLYVLTSESGGAHGGCMINTLSQQTSDPERFSVTVNKLNRTHDLIAESGKFAVAVLSKKTPFSLIKGFGMRSGRDCDKFADVPYVTAANGCKVPTEGVLGYFEMKVEKTIDFGTHTMFVASLTGTTALAENGEELTYAYYQSDIKPRPAPAAADGEEVWVCRICGYVHKGKLPADFVCPICKHGAQDFERADKNAIAGSAADKIKENQNTVVSKGEKTMAKFICSVCGYVHEGNEAPEKCPVCKAPREKFYKQEEGARMWAAEHIIGVAQGAPADIIEGLRANFEGECTEVGMYLAMSRAAHREGYPEIGLYWEKAAFEEAEHAAKFAELLGEVVSPSTKVNLEKRVEAENGATKGKFDLAKRAKEEGLDAIHDTVHEMARDEARHGKAFEGLLARYFK
;
A
#
# COMPACT_ATOMS: atom_id res chain seq x y z
N MET A 1 7.88 -5.93 27.12
CA MET A 1 7.12 -6.84 26.22
C MET A 1 7.22 -6.28 24.81
N ASN A 2 7.71 -7.04 23.84
CA ASN A 2 7.76 -6.59 22.45
C ASN A 2 6.39 -6.85 21.79
N LEU A 3 5.66 -5.77 21.48
CA LEU A 3 4.30 -5.82 20.92
C LEU A 3 4.24 -6.47 19.53
N LEU A 4 5.35 -6.47 18.78
CA LEU A 4 5.40 -7.08 17.44
C LEU A 4 5.08 -8.58 17.46
N PHE A 5 5.43 -9.29 18.55
CA PHE A 5 5.12 -10.71 18.70
C PHE A 5 3.68 -11.00 19.15
N LYS A 6 2.85 -9.98 19.34
CA LYS A 6 1.41 -10.13 19.62
C LYS A 6 0.54 -10.06 18.37
N ILE A 7 1.12 -9.69 17.22
CA ILE A 7 0.41 -9.72 15.94
C ILE A 7 0.24 -11.19 15.52
N SER A 8 -0.99 -11.56 15.20
CA SER A 8 -1.35 -12.91 14.81
C SER A 8 -1.16 -13.11 13.32
N TYR A 9 -0.61 -14.26 12.95
CA TYR A 9 -0.37 -14.64 11.56
C TYR A 9 -0.66 -16.14 11.38
N GLY A 10 -1.14 -16.50 10.19
CA GLY A 10 -1.00 -17.86 9.70
C GLY A 10 0.44 -18.15 9.25
N LEU A 11 0.67 -19.38 8.80
CA LEU A 11 1.93 -19.77 8.19
C LEU A 11 1.66 -20.43 6.84
N TYR A 12 2.42 -20.02 5.83
CA TYR A 12 2.13 -20.36 4.44
C TYR A 12 3.41 -20.71 3.68
N VAL A 13 3.27 -21.48 2.61
CA VAL A 13 4.29 -21.59 1.56
C VAL A 13 3.85 -20.73 0.39
N LEU A 14 4.64 -19.69 0.10
CA LEU A 14 4.49 -18.87 -1.09
C LEU A 14 5.32 -19.47 -2.22
N THR A 15 4.74 -19.64 -3.40
CA THR A 15 5.38 -20.25 -4.57
C THR A 15 5.16 -19.41 -5.81
N SER A 16 6.12 -19.44 -6.74
CA SER A 16 6.03 -18.75 -8.02
C SER A 16 6.87 -19.47 -9.08
N GLU A 17 6.63 -19.14 -10.34
CA GLU A 17 7.30 -19.70 -11.51
C GLU A 17 7.51 -18.60 -12.55
N SER A 18 8.70 -18.57 -13.14
CA SER A 18 9.09 -17.66 -14.22
C SER A 18 10.05 -18.39 -15.17
N GLY A 19 9.70 -18.48 -16.46
CA GLY A 19 10.57 -19.04 -17.49
C GLY A 19 11.01 -20.49 -17.24
N GLY A 20 10.17 -21.31 -16.61
CA GLY A 20 10.47 -22.70 -16.21
C GLY A 20 11.25 -22.83 -14.90
N ALA A 21 11.68 -21.73 -14.29
CA ALA A 21 12.27 -21.73 -12.96
C ALA A 21 11.18 -21.69 -11.89
N HIS A 22 11.26 -22.59 -10.92
CA HIS A 22 10.30 -22.66 -9.81
C HIS A 22 10.96 -22.26 -8.50
N GLY A 23 10.19 -21.63 -7.61
CA GLY A 23 10.68 -21.28 -6.29
C GLY A 23 9.56 -21.19 -5.28
N GLY A 24 9.96 -21.28 -4.01
CA GLY A 24 9.04 -21.04 -2.91
C GLY A 24 9.76 -20.64 -1.63
N CYS A 25 9.06 -19.94 -0.75
CA CYS A 25 9.54 -19.56 0.57
C CYS A 25 8.42 -19.61 1.61
N MET A 26 8.80 -19.77 2.87
CA MET A 26 7.87 -19.61 3.98
C MET A 26 7.52 -18.13 4.14
N ILE A 27 6.23 -17.83 4.32
CA ILE A 27 5.74 -16.50 4.69
C ILE A 27 4.69 -16.62 5.80
N ASN A 28 4.52 -15.54 6.55
CA ASN A 28 3.41 -15.35 7.49
C ASN A 28 2.58 -14.09 7.16
N THR A 29 3.03 -13.28 6.20
CA THR A 29 2.50 -11.94 5.85
C THR A 29 1.36 -11.95 4.82
N LEU A 30 0.57 -13.03 4.75
CA LEU A 30 -0.63 -13.07 3.89
C LEU A 30 -1.80 -12.37 4.58
N SER A 31 -2.48 -11.47 3.88
CA SER A 31 -3.70 -10.83 4.40
C SER A 31 -4.66 -10.43 3.27
N GLN A 32 -5.95 -10.69 3.44
CA GLN A 32 -6.99 -10.16 2.55
C GLN A 32 -7.16 -8.66 2.78
N GLN A 33 -7.20 -7.87 1.70
CA GLN A 33 -7.30 -6.41 1.72
C GLN A 33 -8.70 -5.91 1.34
N THR A 34 -9.33 -6.54 0.35
CA THR A 34 -10.68 -6.19 -0.12
C THR A 34 -11.49 -7.45 -0.43
N SER A 35 -12.81 -7.34 -0.30
CA SER A 35 -13.76 -8.41 -0.66
C SER A 35 -14.38 -8.23 -2.05
N ASP A 36 -14.41 -7.01 -2.59
CA ASP A 36 -14.91 -6.74 -3.95
C ASP A 36 -14.09 -5.64 -4.67
N PRO A 37 -13.29 -6.00 -5.70
CA PRO A 37 -12.88 -7.37 -6.01
C PRO A 37 -12.01 -7.95 -4.88
N GLU A 38 -11.93 -9.27 -4.80
CA GLU A 38 -11.11 -9.96 -3.80
C GLU A 38 -9.62 -9.70 -4.05
N ARG A 39 -8.97 -9.01 -3.11
CA ARG A 39 -7.53 -8.73 -3.17
C ARG A 39 -6.83 -9.16 -1.91
N PHE A 40 -5.59 -9.61 -2.07
CA PHE A 40 -4.70 -10.03 -1.01
C PHE A 40 -3.37 -9.30 -1.11
N SER A 41 -2.68 -9.20 0.02
CA SER A 41 -1.30 -8.75 0.08
C SER A 41 -0.40 -9.85 0.60
N VAL A 42 0.81 -9.94 0.03
CA VAL A 42 1.94 -10.71 0.58
C VAL A 42 3.17 -9.81 0.58
N THR A 43 3.94 -9.83 1.66
CA THR A 43 5.18 -9.04 1.77
C THR A 43 6.37 -9.96 1.82
N VAL A 44 7.27 -9.84 0.83
CA VAL A 44 8.36 -10.79 0.58
C VAL A 44 9.70 -10.08 0.59
N ASN A 45 10.67 -10.66 1.28
CA ASN A 45 12.04 -10.14 1.34
C ASN A 45 12.70 -10.20 -0.06
N LYS A 46 13.35 -9.11 -0.48
CA LYS A 46 14.01 -9.02 -1.80
C LYS A 46 15.17 -10.00 -1.98
N LEU A 47 15.74 -10.54 -0.90
CA LEU A 47 16.80 -11.55 -0.96
C LEU A 47 16.27 -12.93 -1.39
N ASN A 48 14.97 -13.19 -1.23
CA ASN A 48 14.38 -14.49 -1.56
C ASN A 48 14.31 -14.68 -3.08
N ARG A 49 14.73 -15.85 -3.59
CA ARG A 49 14.50 -16.19 -5.02
C ARG A 49 13.03 -16.10 -5.41
N THR A 50 12.12 -16.48 -4.52
CA THR A 50 10.67 -16.37 -4.73
C THR A 50 10.23 -14.94 -5.01
N HIS A 51 10.87 -13.93 -4.39
CA HIS A 51 10.56 -12.52 -4.67
C HIS A 51 10.82 -12.20 -6.14
N ASP A 52 12.01 -12.54 -6.66
CA ASP A 52 12.36 -12.28 -8.06
C ASP A 52 11.39 -12.95 -9.01
N LEU A 53 11.04 -14.22 -8.76
CA LEU A 53 10.10 -14.96 -9.60
C LEU A 53 8.72 -14.29 -9.65
N ILE A 54 8.25 -13.73 -8.54
CA ILE A 54 6.97 -13.00 -8.49
C ILE A 54 7.09 -11.68 -9.24
N ALA A 55 8.18 -10.94 -9.05
CA ALA A 55 8.42 -9.68 -9.73
C ALA A 55 8.52 -9.85 -11.26
N GLU A 56 9.14 -10.95 -11.72
CA GLU A 56 9.26 -11.29 -13.13
C GLU A 56 7.93 -11.79 -13.74
N SER A 57 7.23 -12.70 -13.04
CA SER A 57 6.08 -13.41 -13.60
C SER A 57 4.74 -12.71 -13.38
N GLY A 58 4.64 -11.85 -12.36
CA GLY A 58 3.39 -11.23 -11.93
C GLY A 58 2.36 -12.23 -11.37
N LYS A 59 2.76 -13.44 -10.99
CA LYS A 59 1.87 -14.50 -10.50
C LYS A 59 2.49 -15.29 -9.35
N PHE A 60 1.64 -15.80 -8.47
CA PHE A 60 2.06 -16.69 -7.38
C PHE A 60 0.92 -17.56 -6.87
N ALA A 61 1.26 -18.60 -6.12
CA ALA A 61 0.31 -19.37 -5.34
C ALA A 61 0.71 -19.40 -3.86
N VAL A 62 -0.29 -19.36 -2.97
CA VAL A 62 -0.09 -19.37 -1.51
C VAL A 62 -0.77 -20.59 -0.91
N ALA A 63 0.04 -21.49 -0.36
CA ALA A 63 -0.42 -22.73 0.29
C ALA A 63 -0.67 -22.49 1.78
N VAL A 64 -1.86 -22.85 2.27
CA VAL A 64 -2.23 -22.78 3.68
C VAL A 64 -1.75 -24.04 4.39
N LEU A 65 -0.81 -23.89 5.32
CA LEU A 65 -0.26 -25.02 6.06
C LEU A 65 -1.20 -25.46 7.18
N SER A 66 -1.17 -26.76 7.49
CA SER A 66 -1.87 -27.36 8.62
C SER A 66 -0.92 -27.67 9.79
N LYS A 67 -1.44 -27.91 10.99
CA LYS A 67 -0.64 -28.40 12.13
C LYS A 67 0.05 -29.75 11.86
N LYS A 68 -0.40 -30.51 10.85
CA LYS A 68 0.21 -31.77 10.40
C LYS A 68 1.36 -31.56 9.41
N THR A 69 1.73 -30.31 9.10
CA THR A 69 2.83 -30.01 8.18
C THR A 69 4.14 -30.60 8.70
N PRO A 70 4.84 -31.42 7.90
CA PRO A 70 6.10 -31.99 8.32
C PRO A 70 7.16 -30.91 8.47
N PHE A 71 7.98 -31.03 9.51
CA PHE A 71 9.06 -30.07 9.78
C PHE A 71 10.07 -29.98 8.62
N SER A 72 10.25 -31.06 7.85
CA SER A 72 11.08 -31.08 6.64
C SER A 72 10.63 -30.05 5.60
N LEU A 73 9.31 -29.88 5.40
CA LEU A 73 8.75 -28.88 4.49
C LEU A 73 9.06 -27.46 4.99
N ILE A 74 8.79 -27.20 6.28
CA ILE A 74 9.05 -25.89 6.90
C ILE A 74 10.53 -25.52 6.79
N LYS A 75 11.43 -26.47 7.08
CA LYS A 75 12.88 -26.29 6.98
C LYS A 75 13.30 -26.07 5.52
N GLY A 76 12.77 -26.85 4.58
CA GLY A 76 13.11 -26.76 3.15
C GLY A 76 12.74 -25.42 2.53
N PHE A 77 11.54 -24.92 2.84
CA PHE A 77 11.06 -23.64 2.29
C PHE A 77 11.51 -22.43 3.11
N GLY A 78 11.84 -22.59 4.40
CA GLY A 78 12.15 -21.48 5.31
C GLY A 78 13.64 -21.22 5.54
N MET A 79 14.53 -22.20 5.33
CA MET A 79 15.95 -22.09 5.68
C MET A 79 16.92 -22.33 4.52
N ARG A 80 16.40 -22.57 3.31
CA ARG A 80 17.20 -22.74 2.10
C ARG A 80 16.79 -21.69 1.08
N SER A 81 17.70 -21.28 0.20
CA SER A 81 17.36 -20.42 -0.94
C SER A 81 17.07 -21.29 -2.17
N GLY A 82 16.09 -20.87 -2.98
CA GLY A 82 15.83 -21.50 -4.29
C GLY A 82 16.91 -21.19 -5.34
N ARG A 83 17.88 -20.33 -5.02
CA ARG A 83 19.05 -20.09 -5.88
C ARG A 83 20.05 -21.24 -5.84
N ASP A 84 20.19 -21.85 -4.66
CA ASP A 84 21.27 -22.81 -4.38
C ASP A 84 20.78 -24.27 -4.43
N CYS A 85 19.46 -24.47 -4.53
CA CYS A 85 18.89 -25.81 -4.58
C CYS A 85 17.48 -25.83 -5.17
N ASP A 86 17.14 -26.97 -5.77
CA ASP A 86 15.75 -27.31 -6.08
C ASP A 86 15.04 -27.74 -4.78
N LYS A 87 14.08 -26.92 -4.34
CA LYS A 87 13.27 -27.19 -3.14
C LYS A 87 12.16 -28.20 -3.37
N PHE A 88 11.82 -28.48 -4.62
CA PHE A 88 10.71 -29.36 -5.00
C PHE A 88 11.16 -30.78 -5.35
N ALA A 89 12.47 -31.04 -5.43
CA ALA A 89 13.02 -32.35 -5.83
C ALA A 89 12.46 -33.51 -4.99
N ASP A 90 12.35 -33.34 -3.67
CA ASP A 90 11.91 -34.36 -2.71
C ASP A 90 10.58 -33.99 -2.02
N VAL A 91 9.79 -33.09 -2.60
CA VAL A 91 8.55 -32.60 -2.01
C VAL A 91 7.38 -32.93 -2.93
N PRO A 92 6.38 -33.72 -2.50
CA PRO A 92 5.17 -33.93 -3.27
C PRO A 92 4.45 -32.60 -3.55
N TYR A 93 4.14 -32.33 -4.81
CA TYR A 93 3.46 -31.11 -5.24
C TYR A 93 2.41 -31.37 -6.32
N VAL A 94 1.45 -30.46 -6.42
CA VAL A 94 0.58 -30.28 -7.59
C VAL A 94 1.01 -29.03 -8.35
N THR A 95 0.66 -28.97 -9.63
CA THR A 95 0.85 -27.75 -10.44
C THR A 95 -0.48 -27.02 -10.51
N ALA A 96 -0.52 -25.79 -9.98
CA ALA A 96 -1.70 -24.92 -10.04
C ALA A 96 -1.99 -24.48 -11.49
N ALA A 97 -3.19 -23.96 -11.77
CA ALA A 97 -3.56 -23.50 -13.10
C ALA A 97 -2.69 -22.33 -13.59
N ASN A 98 -2.18 -21.51 -12.68
CA ASN A 98 -1.20 -20.46 -12.98
C ASN A 98 0.25 -20.97 -13.18
N GLY A 99 0.50 -22.28 -13.09
CA GLY A 99 1.80 -22.92 -13.31
C GLY A 99 2.70 -23.01 -12.06
N CYS A 100 2.27 -22.47 -10.92
CA CYS A 100 3.03 -22.57 -9.68
C CYS A 100 2.99 -24.00 -9.12
N LYS A 101 4.12 -24.50 -8.61
CA LYS A 101 4.18 -25.77 -7.89
C LYS A 101 3.78 -25.57 -6.44
N VAL A 102 2.76 -26.29 -5.99
CA VAL A 102 2.21 -26.17 -4.64
C VAL A 102 2.41 -27.49 -3.88
N PRO A 103 3.12 -27.49 -2.73
CA PRO A 103 3.26 -28.70 -1.91
C PRO A 103 1.90 -29.25 -1.47
N THR A 104 1.76 -30.57 -1.39
CA THR A 104 0.49 -31.21 -0.98
C THR A 104 0.51 -31.75 0.43
N GLU A 105 1.67 -32.22 0.91
CA GLU A 105 1.77 -32.84 2.23
C GLU A 105 1.63 -31.79 3.35
N GLY A 106 0.61 -31.97 4.20
CA GLY A 106 0.34 -31.05 5.30
C GLY A 106 -0.26 -29.71 4.89
N VAL A 107 -0.76 -29.58 3.66
CA VAL A 107 -1.40 -28.36 3.14
C VAL A 107 -2.92 -28.52 3.11
N LEU A 108 -3.66 -27.52 3.60
CA LEU A 108 -5.13 -27.53 3.60
C LEU A 108 -5.72 -27.16 2.23
N GLY A 109 -5.06 -26.24 1.54
CA GLY A 109 -5.48 -25.72 0.23
C GLY A 109 -4.57 -24.59 -0.20
N TYR A 110 -4.82 -24.03 -1.37
CA TYR A 110 -4.06 -22.91 -1.89
C TYR A 110 -4.91 -21.90 -2.65
N PHE A 111 -4.37 -20.69 -2.72
CA PHE A 111 -4.90 -19.58 -3.52
C PHE A 111 -3.96 -19.29 -4.69
N GLU A 112 -4.54 -19.00 -5.85
CA GLU A 112 -3.83 -18.56 -7.05
C GLU A 112 -4.03 -17.07 -7.23
N MET A 113 -2.94 -16.33 -7.40
CA MET A 113 -2.94 -14.87 -7.34
C MET A 113 -2.25 -14.27 -8.57
N LYS A 114 -2.79 -13.13 -9.02
CA LYS A 114 -2.19 -12.28 -10.07
C LYS A 114 -1.85 -10.91 -9.49
N VAL A 115 -0.59 -10.51 -9.59
CA VAL A 115 -0.11 -9.21 -9.09
C VAL A 115 -0.79 -8.08 -9.85
N GLU A 116 -1.34 -7.12 -9.12
CA GLU A 116 -1.92 -5.88 -9.65
C GLU A 116 -1.07 -4.66 -9.32
N LYS A 117 -0.45 -4.66 -8.14
CA LYS A 117 0.34 -3.53 -7.64
C LYS A 117 1.48 -4.02 -6.77
N THR A 118 2.61 -3.31 -6.84
CA THR A 118 3.77 -3.52 -5.97
C THR A 118 4.04 -2.27 -5.15
N ILE A 119 4.42 -2.44 -3.89
CA ILE A 119 4.82 -1.37 -2.98
C ILE A 119 6.18 -1.74 -2.40
N ASP A 120 7.16 -0.85 -2.54
CA ASP A 120 8.51 -1.04 -2.04
C ASP A 120 8.63 -0.56 -0.58
N PHE A 121 9.10 -1.42 0.32
CA PHE A 121 9.39 -1.11 1.72
C PHE A 121 10.89 -1.19 2.05
N GLY A 122 11.75 -0.99 1.04
CA GLY A 122 13.20 -1.08 1.14
C GLY A 122 13.68 -2.53 1.09
N THR A 123 13.62 -3.22 2.22
CA THR A 123 14.11 -4.62 2.34
C THR A 123 13.12 -5.65 1.80
N HIS A 124 11.84 -5.29 1.73
CA HIS A 124 10.76 -6.15 1.26
C HIS A 124 9.93 -5.44 0.20
N THR A 125 9.27 -6.24 -0.64
CA THR A 125 8.23 -5.76 -1.55
C THR A 125 6.90 -6.35 -1.11
N MET A 126 5.89 -5.50 -0.99
CA MET A 126 4.50 -5.95 -0.86
C MET A 126 3.89 -6.09 -2.25
N PHE A 127 3.39 -7.28 -2.54
CA PHE A 127 2.63 -7.57 -3.74
C PHE A 127 1.14 -7.57 -3.37
N VAL A 128 0.37 -6.66 -3.97
CA VAL A 128 -1.09 -6.65 -3.92
C VAL A 128 -1.58 -7.39 -5.16
N ALA A 129 -2.41 -8.41 -4.96
CA ALA A 129 -2.83 -9.31 -6.01
C ALA A 129 -4.33 -9.62 -5.95
N SER A 130 -4.94 -9.82 -7.12
CA SER A 130 -6.30 -10.34 -7.23
C SER A 130 -6.30 -11.87 -7.16
N LEU A 131 -7.35 -12.40 -6.55
CA LEU A 131 -7.60 -13.83 -6.52
C LEU A 131 -8.05 -14.32 -7.91
N THR A 132 -7.43 -15.39 -8.40
CA THR A 132 -7.71 -15.99 -9.70
C THR A 132 -8.24 -17.43 -9.60
N GLY A 133 -8.00 -18.10 -8.49
CA GLY A 133 -8.44 -19.48 -8.26
C GLY A 133 -8.19 -19.92 -6.83
N THR A 134 -8.95 -20.91 -6.38
CA THR A 134 -8.77 -21.58 -5.09
C THR A 134 -8.86 -23.07 -5.27
N THR A 135 -8.15 -23.82 -4.44
CA THR A 135 -8.26 -25.29 -4.42
C THR A 135 -8.09 -25.79 -3.00
N ALA A 136 -9.07 -26.54 -2.51
CA ALA A 136 -8.97 -27.27 -1.26
C ALA A 136 -8.29 -28.62 -1.51
N LEU A 137 -7.28 -28.95 -0.69
CA LEU A 137 -6.57 -30.23 -0.73
C LEU A 137 -6.97 -31.15 0.44
N ALA A 138 -7.56 -30.58 1.49
CA ALA A 138 -8.14 -31.31 2.61
C ALA A 138 -9.56 -30.81 2.89
N GLU A 139 -10.48 -31.72 3.22
CA GLU A 139 -11.85 -31.36 3.61
C GLU A 139 -11.89 -30.67 4.98
N ASN A 140 -11.01 -31.09 5.90
CA ASN A 140 -10.94 -30.59 7.27
C ASN A 140 -9.48 -30.57 7.76
N GLY A 141 -9.17 -29.64 8.66
CA GLY A 141 -7.89 -29.60 9.36
C GLY A 141 -7.65 -28.29 10.08
N GLU A 142 -6.78 -28.32 11.08
CA GLU A 142 -6.36 -27.11 11.81
C GLU A 142 -5.20 -26.44 11.09
N GLU A 143 -5.33 -25.16 10.83
CA GLU A 143 -4.31 -24.32 10.22
C GLU A 143 -3.10 -24.15 11.15
N LEU A 144 -1.93 -24.05 10.52
CA LEU A 144 -0.69 -23.76 11.21
C LEU A 144 -0.56 -22.25 11.40
N THR A 145 -0.69 -21.79 12.64
CA THR A 145 -0.43 -20.40 12.98
C THR A 145 1.05 -20.17 13.26
N TYR A 146 1.51 -18.94 13.05
CA TYR A 146 2.88 -18.56 13.43
C TYR A 146 3.12 -18.68 14.94
N ALA A 147 2.09 -18.43 15.76
CA ALA A 147 2.14 -18.63 17.20
C ALA A 147 2.40 -20.10 17.55
N TYR A 148 1.64 -21.04 16.97
CA TYR A 148 1.84 -22.48 17.16
C TYR A 148 3.23 -22.94 16.68
N TYR A 149 3.69 -22.42 15.53
CA TYR A 149 5.05 -22.70 15.06
C TYR A 149 6.10 -22.29 16.11
N GLN A 150 5.98 -21.11 16.71
CA GLN A 150 6.93 -20.63 17.72
C GLN A 150 6.90 -21.44 19.02
N SER A 151 5.72 -21.89 19.47
CA SER A 151 5.58 -22.60 20.75
C SER A 151 5.89 -24.10 20.65
N ASP A 152 5.50 -24.75 19.56
CA ASP A 152 5.40 -26.21 19.48
C ASP A 152 6.31 -26.85 18.43
N ILE A 153 6.70 -26.10 17.38
CA ILE A 153 7.49 -26.66 16.26
C ILE A 153 8.93 -26.14 16.27
N LYS A 154 9.12 -24.83 16.48
CA LYS A 154 10.45 -24.22 16.44
C LYS A 154 11.32 -24.83 17.54
N PRO A 155 12.51 -25.37 17.22
CA PRO A 155 13.41 -25.91 18.22
C PRO A 155 13.69 -24.86 19.30
N ARG A 156 13.33 -25.18 20.54
CA ARG A 156 13.70 -24.33 21.67
C ARG A 156 15.19 -24.52 21.94
N PRO A 157 15.92 -23.45 22.31
CA PRO A 157 17.23 -23.62 22.92
C PRO A 157 17.12 -24.61 24.08
N ALA A 158 18.03 -25.57 24.16
CA ALA A 158 18.07 -26.50 25.29
C ALA A 158 18.21 -25.70 26.60
N PRO A 159 17.61 -26.19 27.71
CA PRO A 159 17.82 -25.57 29.02
C PRO A 159 19.31 -25.52 29.38
N ALA A 160 19.66 -24.55 30.21
CA ALA A 160 21.01 -24.13 30.58
C ALA A 160 22.02 -25.29 30.75
N ALA A 161 23.27 -25.01 30.36
CA ALA A 161 24.41 -25.90 30.51
C ALA A 161 24.47 -26.56 31.90
N ALA A 162 24.73 -27.87 31.93
CA ALA A 162 25.24 -28.51 33.14
C ALA A 162 26.62 -27.91 33.48
N ASP A 163 26.97 -27.86 34.76
CA ASP A 163 28.17 -27.17 35.24
C ASP A 163 29.43 -27.58 34.46
N GLY A 164 30.02 -26.61 33.75
CA GLY A 164 31.30 -26.74 33.04
C GLY A 164 31.24 -26.81 31.51
N GLU A 165 30.05 -26.89 30.87
CA GLU A 165 29.93 -27.00 29.41
C GLU A 165 29.59 -25.64 28.76
N GLU A 166 30.42 -25.14 27.82
CA GLU A 166 30.08 -23.95 27.02
C GLU A 166 28.91 -24.29 26.08
N VAL A 167 27.83 -23.51 26.11
CA VAL A 167 26.68 -23.71 25.21
C VAL A 167 26.46 -22.45 24.38
N TRP A 168 26.46 -22.63 23.07
CA TRP A 168 26.28 -21.58 22.07
C TRP A 168 24.98 -21.82 21.30
N VAL A 169 24.17 -20.79 21.15
CA VAL A 169 22.87 -20.83 20.46
C VAL A 169 22.93 -19.95 19.22
N CYS A 170 22.64 -20.52 18.05
CA CYS A 170 22.51 -19.75 16.83
C CYS A 170 21.30 -18.80 16.93
N ARG A 171 21.52 -17.50 16.84
CA ARG A 171 20.49 -16.45 16.92
C ARG A 171 19.46 -16.51 15.78
N ILE A 172 19.80 -17.20 14.71
CA ILE A 172 19.00 -17.26 13.48
C ILE A 172 18.03 -18.45 13.51
N CYS A 173 18.52 -19.64 13.88
CA CYS A 173 17.71 -20.87 13.83
C CYS A 173 17.55 -21.60 15.16
N GLY A 174 18.26 -21.16 16.22
CA GLY A 174 18.23 -21.80 17.53
C GLY A 174 19.08 -23.06 17.67
N TYR A 175 19.92 -23.40 16.68
CA TYR A 175 20.85 -24.55 16.79
C TYR A 175 21.77 -24.38 18.01
N VAL A 176 21.88 -25.45 18.80
CA VAL A 176 22.70 -25.47 20.02
C VAL A 176 23.99 -26.22 19.75
N HIS A 177 25.12 -25.52 19.85
CA HIS A 177 26.46 -26.09 19.86
C HIS A 177 26.94 -26.24 21.30
N LYS A 178 27.52 -27.39 21.62
CA LYS A 178 28.10 -27.69 22.94
C LYS A 178 29.62 -27.74 22.83
N GLY A 179 30.29 -27.10 23.78
CA GLY A 179 31.73 -26.90 23.79
C GLY A 179 32.16 -25.59 23.11
N LYS A 180 33.48 -25.41 22.97
CA LYS A 180 34.06 -24.23 22.32
C LYS A 180 33.57 -24.11 20.88
N LEU A 181 33.19 -22.91 20.47
CA LEU A 181 32.75 -22.61 19.11
C LEU A 181 33.95 -22.18 18.25
N PRO A 182 34.37 -22.96 17.24
CA PRO A 182 35.42 -22.55 16.30
C PRO A 182 35.06 -21.25 15.55
N ALA A 183 36.06 -20.43 15.21
CA ALA A 183 35.83 -19.17 14.49
C ALA A 183 35.27 -19.37 13.07
N ASP A 184 35.56 -20.52 12.45
CA ASP A 184 35.08 -20.96 11.14
C ASP A 184 33.82 -21.86 11.24
N PHE A 185 33.22 -21.97 12.43
CA PHE A 185 32.06 -22.84 12.62
C PHE A 185 30.87 -22.36 11.79
N VAL A 186 30.31 -23.27 11.00
CA VAL A 186 29.10 -23.02 10.19
C VAL A 186 27.94 -23.79 10.79
N CYS A 187 26.87 -23.07 11.12
CA CYS A 187 25.65 -23.67 11.66
C CYS A 187 25.16 -24.80 10.74
N PRO A 188 25.01 -26.04 11.24
CA PRO A 188 24.60 -27.17 10.40
C PRO A 188 23.17 -27.03 9.90
N ILE A 189 22.34 -26.23 10.59
CA ILE A 189 20.93 -25.98 10.24
C ILE A 189 20.80 -24.84 9.23
N CYS A 190 21.25 -23.63 9.56
CA CYS A 190 20.99 -22.43 8.74
C CYS A 190 22.20 -21.93 7.94
N LYS A 191 23.34 -22.63 8.00
CA LYS A 191 24.56 -22.34 7.23
C LYS A 191 25.20 -20.96 7.48
N HIS A 192 24.77 -20.24 8.51
CA HIS A 192 25.41 -19.01 8.95
C HIS A 192 26.64 -19.30 9.83
N GLY A 193 27.59 -18.37 9.85
CA GLY A 193 28.88 -18.54 10.51
C GLY A 193 28.83 -18.34 12.04
N ALA A 194 29.99 -18.53 12.68
CA ALA A 194 30.14 -18.47 14.13
C ALA A 194 29.71 -17.11 14.72
N GLN A 195 29.78 -16.03 13.94
CA GLN A 195 29.33 -14.69 14.33
C GLN A 195 27.83 -14.62 14.69
N ASP A 196 27.03 -15.57 14.21
CA ASP A 196 25.59 -15.62 14.45
C ASP A 196 25.21 -16.45 15.69
N PHE A 197 26.19 -16.91 16.47
CA PHE A 197 25.98 -17.62 17.73
C PHE A 197 26.16 -16.69 18.94
N GLU A 198 25.31 -16.88 19.94
CA GLU A 198 25.42 -16.24 21.25
C GLU A 198 25.60 -17.29 22.35
N ARG A 199 26.31 -16.93 23.42
CA ARG A 199 26.52 -17.84 24.56
C ARG A 199 25.27 -17.84 25.45
N ALA A 200 24.79 -19.02 25.83
CA ALA A 200 23.68 -19.14 26.76
C ALA A 200 24.16 -18.87 28.21
N ASP A 201 23.91 -17.67 28.73
CA ASP A 201 24.22 -17.33 30.13
C ASP A 201 23.06 -17.73 31.09
N LYS A 202 23.41 -17.99 32.36
CA LYS A 202 22.58 -18.68 33.37
C LYS A 202 21.27 -17.99 33.80
N ASN A 203 20.91 -16.79 33.32
CA ASN A 203 19.73 -16.06 33.80
C ASN A 203 19.04 -15.22 32.71
N ALA A 204 17.96 -15.73 32.10
CA ALA A 204 16.93 -14.90 31.44
C ALA A 204 15.65 -15.68 31.05
N ILE A 205 14.76 -16.03 32.00
CA ILE A 205 13.32 -16.26 31.69
C ILE A 205 12.42 -15.90 32.90
N ALA A 206 11.56 -14.89 32.74
CA ALA A 206 10.25 -14.72 33.42
C ALA A 206 9.40 -13.77 32.53
N GLY A 207 8.29 -14.18 31.89
CA GLY A 207 6.96 -14.43 32.47
C GLY A 207 6.07 -13.18 32.34
N SER A 208 5.45 -12.93 31.18
CA SER A 208 3.99 -12.98 30.88
C SER A 208 3.06 -12.08 31.70
N ALA A 209 2.23 -11.26 31.01
CA ALA A 209 0.97 -10.75 31.54
C ALA A 209 -0.08 -10.71 30.41
N ALA A 210 -1.07 -11.60 30.52
CA ALA A 210 -2.39 -11.44 29.95
C ALA A 210 -3.29 -10.96 31.08
N ASP A 211 -4.09 -9.90 30.87
CA ASP A 211 -5.43 -9.76 31.46
C ASP A 211 -6.11 -8.43 31.09
N LYS A 212 -7.37 -8.56 30.63
CA LYS A 212 -8.52 -7.61 30.70
C LYS A 212 -8.47 -6.45 29.69
N ILE A 213 -9.50 -6.22 28.86
CA ILE A 213 -10.80 -5.60 29.22
C ILE A 213 -11.91 -6.00 28.23
N LYS A 214 -13.14 -6.07 28.74
CA LYS A 214 -14.42 -6.44 28.09
C LYS A 214 -15.20 -5.25 27.50
N GLU A 215 -16.16 -5.62 26.66
CA GLU A 215 -17.30 -4.94 26.00
C GLU A 215 -18.08 -3.85 26.78
N ASN A 216 -18.63 -2.87 26.04
CA ASN A 216 -20.10 -2.67 25.83
C ASN A 216 -20.34 -1.34 25.06
N GLN A 217 -20.93 -1.36 23.86
CA GLN A 217 -22.37 -1.35 23.52
C GLN A 217 -23.12 -0.01 23.75
N ASN A 218 -23.49 0.59 22.61
CA ASN A 218 -24.73 1.32 22.25
C ASN A 218 -25.49 2.18 23.27
N THR A 219 -25.95 3.34 22.81
CA THR A 219 -27.40 3.63 22.76
C THR A 219 -27.72 4.85 21.88
N VAL A 220 -28.65 4.62 20.94
CA VAL A 220 -29.40 5.63 20.17
C VAL A 220 -30.73 5.85 20.89
N VAL A 221 -31.16 7.10 21.11
CA VAL A 221 -32.60 7.43 21.24
C VAL A 221 -32.87 8.81 20.62
N SER A 222 -34.06 8.88 20.02
CA SER A 222 -34.62 9.80 19.04
C SER A 222 -35.58 10.88 19.58
N LYS A 223 -35.85 11.89 18.72
CA LYS A 223 -37.07 12.75 18.57
C LYS A 223 -37.30 13.79 19.69
N GLY A 224 -37.64 15.06 19.46
CA GLY A 224 -37.97 15.87 18.27
C GLY A 224 -38.99 16.95 18.69
N GLU A 225 -38.89 18.22 18.27
CA GLU A 225 -40.01 19.19 18.34
C GLU A 225 -39.75 20.53 17.57
N LYS A 226 -40.79 20.95 16.82
CA LYS A 226 -41.18 22.29 16.30
C LYS A 226 -40.13 23.21 15.62
N THR A 227 -40.34 23.43 14.31
CA THR A 227 -39.55 24.29 13.43
C THR A 227 -39.79 25.79 13.65
N MET A 228 -38.78 26.47 14.20
CA MET A 228 -38.61 27.93 14.14
C MET A 228 -37.76 28.30 12.92
N ALA A 229 -37.85 29.55 12.43
CA ALA A 229 -37.00 30.02 11.33
C ALA A 229 -35.51 29.93 11.72
N LYS A 230 -34.68 29.47 10.79
CA LYS A 230 -33.24 29.26 11.00
C LYS A 230 -32.43 30.29 10.23
N PHE A 231 -31.56 30.99 10.95
CA PHE A 231 -30.58 31.92 10.39
C PHE A 231 -29.19 31.32 10.55
N ILE A 232 -28.46 31.20 9.45
CA ILE A 232 -27.15 30.57 9.44
C ILE A 232 -26.07 31.63 9.23
N CYS A 233 -25.09 31.65 10.12
CA CYS A 233 -23.91 32.51 9.99
C CYS A 233 -23.02 32.01 8.85
N SER A 234 -22.79 32.84 7.82
CA SER A 234 -21.93 32.52 6.67
C SER A 234 -20.44 32.43 7.02
N VAL A 235 -20.04 32.80 8.23
CA VAL A 235 -18.63 32.82 8.66
C VAL A 235 -18.26 31.56 9.45
N CYS A 236 -19.16 31.02 10.27
CA CYS A 236 -18.85 29.89 11.15
C CYS A 236 -19.91 28.80 11.20
N GLY A 237 -21.01 28.94 10.45
CA GLY A 237 -22.09 27.94 10.42
C GLY A 237 -22.98 27.92 11.66
N TYR A 238 -22.83 28.87 12.61
CA TYR A 238 -23.74 28.98 13.75
C TYR A 238 -25.19 29.14 13.28
N VAL A 239 -26.07 28.27 13.77
CA VAL A 239 -27.50 28.27 13.47
C VAL A 239 -28.22 28.95 14.62
N HIS A 240 -28.88 30.07 14.33
CA HIS A 240 -29.80 30.71 15.26
C HIS A 240 -31.23 30.31 14.91
N GLU A 241 -31.95 29.76 15.90
CA GLU A 241 -33.37 29.45 15.79
C GLU A 241 -34.16 30.59 16.46
N GLY A 242 -34.92 31.34 15.67
CA GLY A 242 -35.62 32.53 16.14
C GLY A 242 -36.35 33.25 15.02
N ASN A 243 -37.11 34.30 15.35
CA ASN A 243 -37.84 35.07 14.34
C ASN A 243 -36.93 36.00 13.52
N GLU A 244 -35.74 36.33 14.03
CA GLU A 244 -34.77 37.23 13.40
C GLU A 244 -33.31 36.80 13.64
N ALA A 245 -32.38 37.21 12.76
CA ALA A 245 -30.95 36.96 12.95
C ALA A 245 -30.38 37.78 14.14
N PRO A 246 -29.45 37.22 14.93
CA PRO A 246 -28.84 37.95 16.05
C PRO A 246 -27.98 39.12 15.54
N GLU A 247 -27.86 40.20 16.32
CA GLU A 247 -27.03 41.37 15.95
C GLU A 247 -25.56 41.01 15.72
N LYS A 248 -25.04 40.05 16.50
CA LYS A 248 -23.71 39.47 16.34
C LYS A 248 -23.77 37.98 16.54
N CYS A 249 -22.99 37.24 15.76
CA CYS A 249 -22.84 35.81 15.95
C CYS A 249 -22.22 35.53 17.34
N PRO A 250 -22.83 34.68 18.18
CA PRO A 250 -22.29 34.35 19.50
C PRO A 250 -20.99 33.55 19.43
N VAL A 251 -20.71 32.89 18.30
CA VAL A 251 -19.49 32.09 18.09
C VAL A 251 -18.35 32.95 17.52
N CYS A 252 -18.55 33.53 16.34
CA CYS A 252 -17.47 34.22 15.61
C CYS A 252 -17.56 35.75 15.63
N LYS A 253 -18.58 36.33 16.29
CA LYS A 253 -18.83 37.78 16.37
C LYS A 253 -19.09 38.48 15.04
N ALA A 254 -19.28 37.73 13.95
CA ALA A 254 -19.69 38.27 12.66
C ALA A 254 -21.01 39.06 12.81
N PRO A 255 -21.16 40.20 12.11
CA PRO A 255 -22.33 41.06 12.23
C PRO A 255 -23.55 40.45 11.54
N ARG A 256 -24.74 40.98 11.84
CA ARG A 256 -26.04 40.46 11.38
C ARG A 256 -26.12 40.28 9.86
N GLU A 257 -25.43 41.08 9.06
CA GLU A 257 -25.46 40.97 7.59
C GLU A 257 -24.83 39.67 7.06
N LYS A 258 -24.04 38.98 7.90
CA LYS A 258 -23.45 37.67 7.56
C LYS A 258 -24.38 36.50 7.88
N PHE A 259 -25.64 36.76 8.24
CA PHE A 259 -26.66 35.72 8.42
C PHE A 259 -27.62 35.68 7.24
N TYR A 260 -27.86 34.48 6.71
CA TYR A 260 -28.91 34.24 5.71
C TYR A 260 -30.00 33.32 6.26
N LYS A 261 -31.24 33.55 5.83
CA LYS A 261 -32.41 32.76 6.23
C LYS A 261 -32.49 31.50 5.37
N GLN A 262 -32.68 30.35 5.99
CA GLN A 262 -32.90 29.10 5.26
C GLN A 262 -34.33 29.08 4.69
N GLU A 263 -34.49 29.00 3.36
CA GLU A 263 -35.80 28.85 2.72
C GLU A 263 -36.32 27.41 2.85
N GLU A 264 -37.61 27.24 3.19
CA GLU A 264 -38.24 25.93 3.31
C GLU A 264 -38.34 25.26 1.94
N GLY A 265 -37.54 24.21 1.72
CA GLY A 265 -37.57 23.37 0.51
C GLY A 265 -36.23 23.27 -0.22
N ALA A 266 -35.30 24.19 0.02
CA ALA A 266 -33.93 24.08 -0.45
C ALA A 266 -33.05 23.55 0.70
N ARG A 267 -32.60 22.29 0.61
CA ARG A 267 -31.49 21.81 1.45
C ARG A 267 -30.18 22.41 0.94
N MET A 268 -30.01 23.73 1.06
CA MET A 268 -28.70 24.34 0.91
C MET A 268 -27.92 24.12 2.20
N TRP A 269 -26.83 23.37 2.09
CA TRP A 269 -25.89 23.15 3.18
C TRP A 269 -25.00 24.38 3.27
N ALA A 270 -24.79 24.88 4.49
CA ALA A 270 -24.06 26.13 4.72
C ALA A 270 -22.60 26.14 4.26
N ALA A 271 -22.07 24.96 3.93
CA ALA A 271 -20.71 24.70 3.48
C ALA A 271 -20.72 23.86 2.20
N GLU A 272 -21.63 24.14 1.26
CA GLU A 272 -21.56 23.54 -0.06
C GLU A 272 -20.29 24.02 -0.76
N HIS A 273 -19.50 23.09 -1.27
CA HIS A 273 -18.25 23.37 -1.96
C HIS A 273 -18.57 23.94 -3.35
N ILE A 274 -18.39 25.25 -3.53
CA ILE A 274 -18.71 25.94 -4.79
C ILE A 274 -17.44 26.14 -5.59
N ILE A 275 -17.39 25.51 -6.76
CA ILE A 275 -16.36 25.78 -7.77
C ILE A 275 -16.62 27.16 -8.39
N GLY A 276 -15.56 27.96 -8.52
CA GLY A 276 -15.62 29.30 -9.07
C GLY A 276 -16.05 30.38 -8.08
N VAL A 277 -15.90 30.15 -6.77
CA VAL A 277 -16.29 31.14 -5.74
C VAL A 277 -15.55 32.48 -5.87
N ALA A 278 -14.39 32.51 -6.52
CA ALA A 278 -13.66 33.74 -6.79
C ALA A 278 -14.23 34.53 -7.98
N GLN A 279 -15.15 33.97 -8.79
CA GLN A 279 -15.70 34.66 -9.96
C GLN A 279 -16.42 35.95 -9.54
N GLY A 280 -15.95 37.09 -10.06
CA GLY A 280 -16.44 38.41 -9.67
C GLY A 280 -15.59 39.13 -8.61
N ALA A 281 -14.51 38.50 -8.12
CA ALA A 281 -13.48 39.18 -7.34
C ALA A 281 -12.75 40.26 -8.18
N PRO A 282 -12.13 41.25 -7.53
CA PRO A 282 -11.25 42.23 -8.19
C PRO A 282 -10.21 41.57 -9.10
N ALA A 283 -9.90 42.21 -10.23
CA ALA A 283 -9.05 41.64 -11.28
C ALA A 283 -7.63 41.34 -10.78
N ASP A 284 -7.09 42.18 -9.88
CA ASP A 284 -5.80 41.97 -9.22
C ASP A 284 -5.78 40.71 -8.35
N ILE A 285 -6.90 40.41 -7.66
CA ILE A 285 -7.04 39.18 -6.89
C ILE A 285 -7.11 37.96 -7.82
N ILE A 286 -7.90 38.03 -8.89
CA ILE A 286 -7.99 36.94 -9.88
C ILE A 286 -6.62 36.66 -10.51
N GLU A 287 -5.90 37.70 -10.90
CA GLU A 287 -4.55 37.58 -11.46
C GLU A 287 -3.58 36.96 -10.43
N GLY A 288 -3.65 37.40 -9.18
CA GLY A 288 -2.89 36.78 -8.08
C GLY A 288 -3.21 35.30 -7.92
N LEU A 289 -4.49 34.91 -7.95
CA LEU A 289 -4.90 33.50 -7.83
C LEU A 289 -4.40 32.66 -9.02
N ARG A 290 -4.43 33.20 -10.25
CA ARG A 290 -3.87 32.52 -11.42
C ARG A 290 -2.36 32.36 -11.33
N ALA A 291 -1.65 33.41 -10.91
CA ALA A 291 -0.20 33.37 -10.73
C ALA A 291 0.21 32.33 -9.69
N ASN A 292 -0.54 32.21 -8.59
CA ASN A 292 -0.31 31.15 -7.61
C ASN A 292 -0.62 29.77 -8.23
N PHE A 293 -1.75 29.59 -8.90
CA PHE A 293 -2.06 28.32 -9.58
C PHE A 293 -0.92 27.86 -10.53
N GLU A 294 -0.39 28.77 -11.35
CA GLU A 294 0.72 28.49 -12.26
C GLU A 294 2.02 28.20 -11.53
N GLY A 295 2.30 28.96 -10.45
CA GLY A 295 3.45 28.74 -9.56
C GLY A 295 3.42 27.34 -8.96
N GLU A 296 2.33 26.98 -8.29
CA GLU A 296 2.17 25.67 -7.66
C GLU A 296 2.30 24.53 -8.68
N CYS A 297 1.64 24.64 -9.85
CA CYS A 297 1.78 23.66 -10.93
C CYS A 297 3.24 23.46 -11.38
N THR A 298 4.02 24.56 -11.39
CA THR A 298 5.44 24.52 -11.74
C THR A 298 6.26 23.83 -10.64
N GLU A 299 5.97 24.11 -9.37
CA GLU A 299 6.64 23.49 -8.23
C GLU A 299 6.45 21.97 -8.20
N VAL A 300 5.24 21.48 -8.51
CA VAL A 300 4.97 20.03 -8.65
C VAL A 300 5.97 19.37 -9.60
N GLY A 301 6.11 19.93 -10.82
CA GLY A 301 7.03 19.40 -11.82
C GLY A 301 8.50 19.50 -11.38
N MET A 302 8.87 20.61 -10.75
CA MET A 302 10.21 20.85 -10.24
C MET A 302 10.59 19.87 -9.13
N TYR A 303 9.75 19.68 -8.12
CA TYR A 303 10.00 18.75 -7.02
C TYR A 303 10.06 17.30 -7.50
N LEU A 304 9.22 16.88 -8.44
CA LEU A 304 9.33 15.53 -9.03
C LEU A 304 10.65 15.35 -9.80
N ALA A 305 11.14 16.39 -10.49
CA ALA A 305 12.44 16.35 -11.15
C ALA A 305 13.60 16.28 -10.13
N MET A 306 13.53 17.06 -9.05
CA MET A 306 14.50 17.03 -7.95
C MET A 306 14.51 15.67 -7.24
N SER A 307 13.33 15.07 -7.01
CA SER A 307 13.24 13.71 -6.47
C SER A 307 13.99 12.70 -7.34
N ARG A 308 13.78 12.73 -8.66
CA ARG A 308 14.48 11.85 -9.60
C ARG A 308 16.00 12.04 -9.57
N ALA A 309 16.47 13.27 -9.35
CA ALA A 309 17.90 13.53 -9.18
C ALA A 309 18.42 12.91 -7.87
N ALA A 310 17.73 13.15 -6.75
CA ALA A 310 18.08 12.62 -5.44
C ALA A 310 18.15 11.08 -5.41
N HIS A 311 17.20 10.41 -6.06
CA HIS A 311 17.21 8.95 -6.17
C HIS A 311 18.42 8.43 -6.95
N ARG A 312 18.84 9.12 -8.02
CA ARG A 312 20.05 8.75 -8.80
C ARG A 312 21.34 8.98 -8.00
N GLU A 313 21.35 10.00 -7.15
CA GLU A 313 22.47 10.29 -6.25
C GLU A 313 22.54 9.35 -5.03
N GLY A 314 21.50 8.54 -4.80
CA GLY A 314 21.44 7.60 -3.69
C GLY A 314 20.90 8.21 -2.39
N TYR A 315 20.11 9.28 -2.47
CA TYR A 315 19.43 9.94 -1.34
C TYR A 315 17.92 9.64 -1.34
N PRO A 316 17.49 8.40 -1.02
CA PRO A 316 16.10 7.98 -1.15
C PRO A 316 15.16 8.73 -0.20
N GLU A 317 15.58 9.03 1.02
CA GLU A 317 14.75 9.76 1.99
C GLU A 317 14.39 11.16 1.49
N ILE A 318 15.38 11.86 0.91
CA ILE A 318 15.16 13.20 0.41
C ILE A 318 14.30 13.13 -0.88
N GLY A 319 14.56 12.16 -1.76
CA GLY A 319 13.72 11.87 -2.93
C GLY A 319 12.24 11.66 -2.57
N LEU A 320 11.97 10.85 -1.54
CA LEU A 320 10.63 10.62 -1.04
C LEU A 320 9.99 11.88 -0.44
N TYR A 321 10.77 12.73 0.23
CA TYR A 321 10.25 13.99 0.75
C TYR A 321 9.90 14.97 -0.37
N TRP A 322 10.70 15.07 -1.44
CA TRP A 322 10.36 15.87 -2.62
C TRP A 322 9.09 15.37 -3.32
N GLU A 323 8.88 14.06 -3.42
CA GLU A 323 7.61 13.51 -3.92
C GLU A 323 6.43 13.92 -3.04
N LYS A 324 6.60 13.87 -1.71
CA LYS A 324 5.57 14.32 -0.78
C LYS A 324 5.25 15.81 -0.96
N ALA A 325 6.27 16.67 -1.03
CA ALA A 325 6.11 18.09 -1.26
C ALA A 325 5.39 18.37 -2.59
N ALA A 326 5.72 17.64 -3.66
CA ALA A 326 5.02 17.75 -4.94
C ALA A 326 3.51 17.43 -4.82
N PHE A 327 3.12 16.46 -3.98
CA PHE A 327 1.69 16.19 -3.74
C PHE A 327 1.02 17.27 -2.89
N GLU A 328 1.74 17.90 -1.96
CA GLU A 328 1.26 19.03 -1.18
C GLU A 328 1.02 20.26 -2.09
N GLU A 329 1.95 20.58 -2.99
CA GLU A 329 1.74 21.68 -3.96
C GLU A 329 0.67 21.36 -5.01
N ALA A 330 0.51 20.10 -5.40
CA ALA A 330 -0.59 19.69 -6.28
C ALA A 330 -1.95 19.93 -5.61
N GLU A 331 -2.04 19.81 -4.28
CA GLU A 331 -3.25 20.11 -3.51
C GLU A 331 -3.50 21.62 -3.46
N HIS A 332 -2.45 22.43 -3.28
CA HIS A 332 -2.54 23.88 -3.36
C HIS A 332 -3.03 24.33 -4.75
N ALA A 333 -2.44 23.81 -5.82
CA ALA A 333 -2.86 24.07 -7.19
C ALA A 333 -4.34 23.68 -7.42
N ALA A 334 -4.77 22.52 -6.91
CA ALA A 334 -6.17 22.07 -7.02
C ALA A 334 -7.14 23.06 -6.35
N LYS A 335 -6.82 23.55 -5.16
CA LYS A 335 -7.63 24.57 -4.46
C LYS A 335 -7.73 25.86 -5.27
N PHE A 336 -6.62 26.37 -5.82
CA PHE A 336 -6.66 27.57 -6.66
C PHE A 336 -7.50 27.36 -7.93
N ALA A 337 -7.38 26.19 -8.56
CA ALA A 337 -8.20 25.83 -9.72
C ALA A 337 -9.70 25.81 -9.37
N GLU A 338 -10.08 25.26 -8.21
CA GLU A 338 -11.46 25.24 -7.73
C GLU A 338 -11.96 26.64 -7.37
N LEU A 339 -11.15 27.49 -6.73
CA LEU A 339 -11.50 28.88 -6.44
C LEU A 339 -11.80 29.67 -7.71
N LEU A 340 -10.94 29.54 -8.73
CA LEU A 340 -11.09 30.21 -10.03
C LEU A 340 -12.27 29.63 -10.85
N GLY A 341 -12.42 28.30 -10.86
CA GLY A 341 -13.42 27.59 -11.67
C GLY A 341 -13.21 27.72 -13.18
N GLU A 342 -12.00 28.08 -13.62
CA GLU A 342 -11.67 28.30 -15.04
C GLU A 342 -11.30 26.99 -15.74
N VAL A 343 -10.55 26.14 -15.05
CA VAL A 343 -10.02 24.86 -15.56
C VAL A 343 -10.81 23.64 -15.07
N VAL A 344 -11.78 23.85 -14.17
CA VAL A 344 -12.62 22.79 -13.58
C VAL A 344 -14.09 23.24 -13.53
N SER A 345 -14.99 22.31 -13.84
CA SER A 345 -16.45 22.47 -13.79
C SER A 345 -17.03 21.68 -12.61
N PRO A 346 -18.18 22.09 -12.04
CA PRO A 346 -18.92 21.25 -11.09
C PRO A 346 -19.49 19.96 -11.70
N SER A 347 -19.49 19.82 -13.03
CA SER A 347 -19.94 18.60 -13.70
C SER A 347 -18.77 17.71 -14.09
N THR A 348 -18.71 16.50 -13.50
CA THR A 348 -17.74 15.46 -13.88
C THR A 348 -17.81 15.11 -15.36
N LYS A 349 -19.01 15.11 -15.96
CA LYS A 349 -19.18 14.88 -17.40
C LYS A 349 -18.44 15.94 -18.23
N VAL A 350 -18.65 17.21 -17.91
CA VAL A 350 -18.01 18.34 -18.61
C VAL A 350 -16.49 18.31 -18.42
N ASN A 351 -16.02 17.96 -17.23
CA ASN A 351 -14.59 17.81 -16.97
C ASN A 351 -13.96 16.70 -17.83
N LEU A 352 -14.63 15.55 -17.95
CA LEU A 352 -14.18 14.46 -18.81
C LEU A 352 -14.15 14.86 -20.28
N GLU A 353 -15.21 15.50 -20.79
CA GLU A 353 -15.28 16.01 -22.17
C GLU A 353 -14.11 16.97 -22.46
N LYS A 354 -13.91 17.97 -21.59
CA LYS A 354 -12.79 18.91 -21.70
C LYS A 354 -11.43 18.23 -21.66
N ARG A 355 -11.22 17.20 -20.82
CA ARG A 355 -9.95 16.46 -20.78
C ARG A 355 -9.73 15.61 -22.02
N VAL A 356 -10.75 14.96 -22.57
CA VAL A 356 -10.62 14.20 -23.83
C VAL A 356 -10.13 15.12 -24.97
N GLU A 357 -10.73 16.30 -25.10
CA GLU A 357 -10.33 17.29 -26.11
C GLU A 357 -8.91 17.81 -25.86
N ALA A 358 -8.58 18.15 -24.61
CA ALA A 358 -7.25 18.64 -24.23
C ALA A 358 -6.16 17.60 -24.52
N GLU A 359 -6.37 16.33 -24.18
CA GLU A 359 -5.40 15.26 -24.43
C GLU A 359 -5.19 15.00 -25.92
N ASN A 360 -6.25 15.11 -26.73
CA ASN A 360 -6.13 14.98 -28.19
C ASN A 360 -5.24 16.10 -28.76
N GLY A 361 -5.47 17.34 -28.34
CA GLY A 361 -4.64 18.48 -28.71
C GLY A 361 -3.18 18.33 -28.25
N ALA A 362 -2.97 17.94 -27.00
CA ALA A 362 -1.64 17.73 -26.41
C ALA A 362 -0.86 16.60 -27.12
N THR A 363 -1.53 15.50 -27.47
CA THR A 363 -0.95 14.39 -28.23
C THR A 363 -0.37 14.90 -29.56
N LYS A 364 -1.15 15.68 -30.31
CA LYS A 364 -0.71 16.25 -31.59
C LYS A 364 0.47 17.20 -31.39
N GLY A 365 0.37 18.13 -30.45
CA GLY A 365 1.42 19.12 -30.19
C GLY A 365 2.75 18.46 -29.79
N LYS A 366 2.72 17.44 -28.92
CA LYS A 366 3.92 16.69 -28.52
C LYS A 366 4.49 15.86 -29.68
N PHE A 367 3.64 15.25 -30.49
CA PHE A 367 4.10 14.50 -31.66
C PHE A 367 4.81 15.41 -32.68
N ASP A 368 4.25 16.60 -32.96
CA ASP A 368 4.87 17.58 -33.85
C ASP A 368 6.21 18.09 -33.29
N LEU A 369 6.30 18.30 -31.98
CA LEU A 369 7.54 18.68 -31.31
C LEU A 369 8.59 17.57 -31.38
N ALA A 370 8.21 16.32 -31.11
CA ALA A 370 9.12 15.18 -31.21
C ALA A 370 9.65 15.03 -32.63
N LYS A 371 8.78 15.14 -33.64
CA LYS A 371 9.17 15.07 -35.05
C LYS A 371 10.21 16.14 -35.39
N ARG A 372 10.00 17.39 -34.97
CA ARG A 372 10.98 18.47 -35.16
C ARG A 372 12.31 18.18 -34.46
N ALA A 373 12.26 17.67 -33.22
CA ALA A 373 13.47 17.28 -32.51
C ALA A 373 14.26 16.19 -33.25
N LYS A 374 13.57 15.26 -33.92
CA LYS A 374 14.22 14.23 -34.74
C LYS A 374 14.87 14.81 -36.01
N GLU A 375 14.20 15.75 -36.66
CA GLU A 375 14.72 16.45 -37.85
C GLU A 375 16.01 17.23 -37.52
N GLU A 376 16.11 17.78 -36.30
CA GLU A 376 17.30 18.48 -35.80
C GLU A 376 18.36 17.54 -35.17
N GLY A 377 18.15 16.22 -35.18
CA GLY A 377 19.08 15.24 -34.59
C GLY A 377 19.14 15.24 -33.06
N LEU A 378 18.13 15.78 -32.38
CA LEU A 378 18.04 15.85 -30.91
C LEU A 378 17.34 14.60 -30.34
N ASP A 379 18.00 13.44 -30.47
CA ASP A 379 17.41 12.12 -30.19
C ASP A 379 16.85 11.97 -28.76
N ALA A 380 17.59 12.45 -27.74
CA ALA A 380 17.12 12.36 -26.35
C ALA A 380 15.81 13.14 -26.11
N ILE A 381 15.65 14.29 -26.78
CA ILE A 381 14.43 15.10 -26.70
C ILE A 381 13.30 14.42 -27.47
N HIS A 382 13.58 13.95 -28.69
CA HIS A 382 12.62 13.19 -29.49
C HIS A 382 12.07 12.00 -28.70
N ASP A 383 12.94 11.13 -28.17
CA ASP A 383 12.53 9.88 -27.54
C ASP A 383 11.66 10.15 -26.30
N THR A 384 12.07 11.11 -25.48
CA THR A 384 11.32 11.51 -24.28
C THR A 384 9.95 12.11 -24.63
N VAL A 385 9.92 13.08 -25.56
CA VAL A 385 8.66 13.77 -25.92
C VAL A 385 7.72 12.85 -26.70
N HIS A 386 8.26 11.92 -27.50
CA HIS A 386 7.47 10.92 -28.21
C HIS A 386 6.83 9.90 -27.27
N GLU A 387 7.53 9.48 -26.22
CA GLU A 387 6.94 8.68 -25.13
C GLU A 387 5.80 9.45 -24.46
N MET A 388 6.02 10.72 -24.11
CA MET A 388 4.97 11.57 -23.54
C MET A 388 3.77 11.75 -24.47
N ALA A 389 3.96 11.79 -25.80
CA ALA A 389 2.85 11.85 -26.75
C ALA A 389 1.99 10.57 -26.71
N ARG A 390 2.60 9.40 -26.49
CA ARG A 390 1.87 8.14 -26.30
C ARG A 390 1.10 8.13 -24.98
N ASP A 391 1.66 8.75 -23.94
CA ASP A 391 0.98 8.90 -22.65
C ASP A 391 -0.30 9.73 -22.79
N GLU A 392 -0.26 10.87 -23.47
CA GLU A 392 -1.47 11.68 -23.70
C GLU A 392 -2.52 10.94 -24.52
N ALA A 393 -2.09 10.17 -25.53
CA ALA A 393 -3.03 9.33 -26.29
C ALA A 393 -3.72 8.28 -25.39
N ARG A 394 -2.97 7.68 -24.46
CA ARG A 394 -3.49 6.73 -23.47
C ARG A 394 -4.41 7.42 -22.46
N HIS A 395 -4.05 8.60 -21.96
CA HIS A 395 -4.90 9.41 -21.08
C HIS A 395 -6.22 9.76 -21.77
N GLY A 396 -6.17 10.27 -23.00
CA GLY A 396 -7.35 10.60 -23.80
C GLY A 396 -8.27 9.40 -24.02
N LYS A 397 -7.72 8.22 -24.36
CA LYS A 397 -8.49 6.98 -24.51
C LYS A 397 -9.12 6.51 -23.19
N ALA A 398 -8.42 6.66 -22.07
CA ALA A 398 -8.96 6.34 -20.76
C ALA A 398 -10.13 7.26 -20.40
N PHE A 399 -9.99 8.57 -20.59
CA PHE A 399 -11.06 9.54 -20.33
C PHE A 399 -12.26 9.34 -21.26
N GLU A 400 -12.04 9.09 -22.54
CA GLU A 400 -13.10 8.76 -23.52
C GLU A 400 -13.87 7.50 -23.08
N GLY A 401 -13.16 6.46 -22.64
CA GLY A 401 -13.75 5.23 -22.12
C GLY A 401 -14.56 5.45 -20.84
N LEU A 402 -14.10 6.31 -19.92
CA LEU A 402 -14.84 6.67 -18.70
C LEU A 402 -16.10 7.48 -19.02
N LEU A 403 -15.99 8.47 -19.90
CA LEU A 403 -17.12 9.29 -20.35
C LEU A 403 -18.22 8.40 -20.97
N ALA A 404 -17.84 7.51 -21.89
CA ALA A 404 -18.76 6.59 -22.54
C ALA A 404 -19.36 5.54 -21.59
N ARG A 405 -18.67 5.20 -20.49
CA ARG A 405 -19.16 4.23 -19.51
C ARG A 405 -20.22 4.82 -18.58
N TYR A 406 -20.02 6.07 -18.13
CA TYR A 406 -20.82 6.66 -17.05
C TYR A 406 -21.85 7.70 -17.52
N PHE A 407 -21.75 8.26 -18.73
CA PHE A 407 -22.53 9.44 -19.13
C PHE A 407 -23.22 9.34 -20.50
N LYS A 408 -23.66 8.13 -20.88
CA LYS A 408 -24.35 7.83 -22.14
C LYS A 408 -25.62 8.64 -22.38
#